data_AF-A0A0Q7WEE0-F1
#
_entry.id   AF-A0A0Q7WEE0-F1
#
_cell.length_a   1.000
_cell.length_b   1.000
_cell.length_c   1.000
_cell.angle_alpha   90.00
_cell.angle_beta   90.00
_cell.angle_gamma   90.00
#
_symmetry.space_group_name_H-M   'P 1'
#
loop_
_entity.id
_entity.type
_entity.pdbx_description
1 polymer ?
#
loop_
_entity_poly.entity_id
_entity_poly.type
_entity_poly.pdbx_seq_one_letter_code
_entity_poly.pdbx_strand_id
1 'polypeptide(L)'
;MITGVETQWVAIRALFEGAALTPENLSEASGYKLATVRRVARQQGWRSGFAARLASGELPDQEARLRLLLDGAISRAEAAEREGRSDKTLIDAISAIMRTLEKIGEITRGESSAKENQIKRDADMADALRRIDERIVELARDYARQLDAAGSGAGESRASLR
;
A
#
# COMPACT_ATOMS: atom_id res chain seq x y z
N MET A 1 -27.23 4.08 -35.95
CA MET A 1 -27.83 4.96 -34.92
C MET A 1 -28.12 4.08 -33.72
N ILE A 2 -27.23 4.11 -32.73
CA ILE A 2 -27.40 3.34 -31.49
C ILE A 2 -28.51 4.04 -30.69
N THR A 3 -29.54 3.28 -30.31
CA THR A 3 -30.69 3.84 -29.57
C THR A 3 -30.27 4.16 -28.13
N GLY A 4 -30.94 5.11 -27.46
CA GLY A 4 -30.56 5.50 -26.09
C GLY A 4 -30.59 4.34 -25.06
N VAL A 5 -31.33 3.27 -25.36
CA VAL A 5 -31.41 2.05 -24.54
C VAL A 5 -30.15 1.19 -24.70
N GLU A 6 -29.54 1.19 -25.89
CA GLU A 6 -28.36 0.40 -26.20
C GLU A 6 -27.10 1.02 -25.58
N THR A 7 -26.98 2.36 -25.56
CA THR A 7 -25.95 3.08 -24.79
C THR A 7 -26.08 2.85 -23.28
N GLN A 8 -27.31 2.75 -22.77
CA GLN A 8 -27.57 2.47 -21.35
C GLN A 8 -27.07 1.08 -20.94
N TRP A 9 -27.37 0.04 -21.72
CA TRP A 9 -26.89 -1.32 -21.44
C TRP A 9 -25.38 -1.46 -21.54
N VAL A 10 -24.73 -0.73 -22.45
CA VAL A 10 -23.27 -0.65 -22.53
C VAL A 10 -22.68 -0.03 -21.28
N ALA A 11 -23.25 1.07 -20.78
CA ALA A 11 -22.80 1.73 -19.56
C ALA A 11 -23.02 0.84 -18.32
N ILE A 12 -24.15 0.15 -18.21
CA ILE A 12 -24.42 -0.82 -17.13
C ILE A 12 -23.38 -1.95 -17.15
N ARG A 13 -23.10 -2.50 -18.33
CA ARG A 13 -22.10 -3.55 -18.50
C ARG A 13 -20.70 -3.08 -18.11
N ALA A 14 -20.31 -1.88 -18.55
CA ALA A 14 -19.01 -1.31 -18.18
C ALA A 14 -18.87 -1.14 -16.66
N LEU A 15 -19.93 -0.66 -15.98
CA LEU A 15 -19.93 -0.57 -14.52
C LEU A 15 -19.84 -1.94 -13.83
N PHE A 16 -20.53 -2.95 -14.36
CA PHE A 16 -20.44 -4.32 -13.85
C PHE A 16 -19.04 -4.92 -14.02
N GLU A 17 -18.37 -4.63 -15.14
CA GLU A 17 -17.01 -5.06 -15.45
C GLU A 17 -15.93 -4.26 -14.69
N GLY A 18 -16.34 -3.31 -13.83
CA GLY A 18 -15.44 -2.58 -12.93
C GLY A 18 -14.98 -1.22 -13.45
N ALA A 19 -15.60 -0.67 -14.49
CA ALA A 19 -15.35 0.69 -14.92
C ALA A 19 -15.62 1.69 -13.77
N ALA A 20 -14.94 2.82 -13.82
CA ALA A 20 -15.05 3.83 -12.78
C ALA A 20 -16.50 4.32 -12.60
N LEU A 21 -16.97 4.37 -11.35
CA LEU A 21 -18.26 4.94 -10.96
C LEU A 21 -18.21 6.48 -11.02
N THR A 22 -18.08 7.01 -12.24
CA THR A 22 -18.10 8.45 -12.52
C THR A 22 -19.54 8.94 -12.70
N PRO A 23 -19.82 10.24 -12.44
CA PRO A 23 -21.14 10.83 -12.69
C PRO A 23 -21.63 10.65 -14.13
N GLU A 24 -20.69 10.59 -15.09
CA GLU A 24 -20.94 10.38 -16.52
C GLU A 24 -21.45 8.96 -16.78
N ASN A 25 -20.74 7.94 -16.30
CA ASN A 25 -21.15 6.53 -16.44
C ASN A 25 -22.46 6.25 -15.70
N LEU A 26 -22.67 6.89 -14.55
CA LEU A 26 -23.92 6.80 -13.79
C LEU A 26 -25.08 7.47 -14.52
N SER A 27 -24.85 8.61 -15.17
CA SER A 27 -25.86 9.31 -15.99
C SER A 27 -26.32 8.43 -17.15
N GLU A 28 -25.37 7.80 -17.83
CA GLU A 28 -25.65 6.94 -18.99
C GLU A 28 -26.31 5.62 -18.59
N ALA A 29 -25.86 4.98 -17.51
CA ALA A 29 -26.45 3.74 -16.99
C ALA A 29 -27.85 3.94 -16.36
N SER A 30 -28.11 5.10 -15.76
CA SER A 30 -29.39 5.38 -15.10
C SER A 30 -30.42 6.08 -15.99
N GLY A 31 -29.99 6.62 -17.14
CA GLY A 31 -30.83 7.46 -18.00
C GLY A 31 -31.13 8.85 -17.42
N TYR A 32 -30.59 9.20 -16.25
CA TYR A 32 -30.75 10.54 -15.67
C TYR A 32 -29.80 11.54 -16.33
N LYS A 33 -30.22 12.81 -16.39
CA LYS A 33 -29.35 13.91 -16.86
C LYS A 33 -28.11 14.04 -15.95
N LEU A 34 -26.93 14.18 -16.56
CA LEU A 34 -25.65 14.34 -15.86
C LEU A 34 -25.67 15.45 -14.79
N ALA A 35 -26.32 16.58 -15.09
CA ALA A 35 -26.46 17.68 -14.13
C ALA A 35 -27.20 17.27 -12.84
N THR A 36 -28.20 16.40 -12.96
CA THR A 36 -28.96 15.86 -11.81
C THR A 36 -28.07 14.94 -10.98
N VAL A 37 -27.35 14.02 -11.63
CA VAL A 37 -26.44 13.08 -10.96
C VAL A 37 -25.33 13.84 -10.22
N ARG A 38 -24.69 14.82 -10.87
CA ARG A 38 -23.65 15.66 -10.24
C ARG A 38 -24.17 16.45 -9.04
N ARG A 39 -25.38 17.01 -9.13
CA ARG A 39 -26.01 17.74 -8.01
C ARG A 39 -26.24 16.83 -6.80
N VAL A 40 -26.81 15.65 -7.02
CA VAL A 40 -27.08 14.67 -5.96
C VAL A 40 -25.77 14.16 -5.36
N ALA A 41 -24.79 13.82 -6.20
CA ALA A 41 -23.47 13.37 -5.76
C ALA A 41 -22.80 14.41 -4.84
N ARG A 42 -22.88 15.70 -5.16
CA ARG A 42 -22.34 16.78 -4.30
C ARG A 42 -23.11 16.90 -2.99
N GLN A 43 -24.44 16.90 -3.03
CA GLN A 43 -25.28 17.03 -1.84
C GLN A 43 -25.07 15.89 -0.85
N GLN A 44 -24.89 14.67 -1.36
CA GLN A 44 -24.70 13.47 -0.56
C GLN A 44 -23.22 13.12 -0.33
N GLY A 45 -22.30 13.98 -0.77
CA GLY A 45 -20.86 13.77 -0.58
C GLY A 45 -20.33 12.49 -1.23
N TRP A 46 -20.95 12.04 -2.34
CA TRP A 46 -20.49 10.85 -3.06
C TRP A 46 -19.05 11.06 -3.51
N ARG A 47 -18.20 10.11 -3.12
CA ARG A 47 -16.80 10.08 -3.52
C ARG A 47 -16.66 9.06 -4.64
N SER A 48 -15.92 9.41 -5.68
CA SER A 48 -15.48 8.41 -6.65
C SER A 48 -14.74 7.29 -5.92
N GLY A 49 -14.78 6.06 -6.44
CA GLY A 49 -14.11 4.91 -5.81
C GLY A 49 -12.64 5.19 -5.47
N PHE A 50 -11.97 6.08 -6.22
CA PHE A 50 -10.66 6.65 -5.93
C PHE A 50 -10.61 7.42 -4.59
N ALA A 51 -11.47 8.44 -4.40
CA ALA A 51 -11.47 9.26 -3.18
C ALA A 51 -12.03 8.51 -1.97
N ALA A 52 -12.90 7.52 -2.18
CA ALA A 52 -13.39 6.64 -1.11
C ALA A 52 -12.30 5.66 -0.65
N ARG A 53 -11.65 4.94 -1.56
CA ARG A 53 -10.58 3.97 -1.23
C ARG A 53 -9.29 4.62 -0.72
N LEU A 54 -8.96 5.81 -1.22
CA LEU A 54 -7.82 6.58 -0.70
C LEU A 54 -8.09 7.06 0.73
N ALA A 55 -9.35 7.43 1.04
CA ALA A 55 -9.74 7.87 2.37
C ALA A 55 -9.95 6.71 3.37
N SER A 56 -10.31 5.51 2.91
CA SER A 56 -10.45 4.34 3.77
C SER A 56 -9.12 3.65 4.09
N GLY A 57 -8.03 3.99 3.40
CA GLY A 57 -6.72 3.36 3.58
C GLY A 57 -6.62 1.92 3.07
N GLU A 58 -7.71 1.36 2.56
CA GLU A 58 -7.85 -0.01 2.05
C GLU A 58 -7.41 -0.15 0.58
N LEU A 59 -6.35 0.55 0.17
CA LEU A 59 -5.74 0.27 -1.14
C LEU A 59 -4.64 -0.78 -0.95
N PRO A 60 -4.77 -1.99 -1.54
CA PRO A 60 -3.72 -2.99 -1.52
C PRO A 60 -2.58 -2.52 -2.42
N ASP A 61 -1.35 -2.70 -1.93
CA ASP A 61 -0.08 -2.57 -2.65
C ASP A 61 0.24 -1.23 -3.35
N GLN A 62 1.51 -0.83 -3.28
CA GLN A 62 2.07 0.38 -3.86
C GLN A 62 1.76 0.48 -5.36
N GLU A 63 1.80 -0.67 -6.05
CA GLU A 63 1.56 -0.78 -7.48
C GLU A 63 0.10 -0.45 -7.87
N ALA A 64 -0.89 -0.86 -7.05
CA ALA A 64 -2.28 -0.53 -7.35
C ALA A 64 -2.54 0.96 -7.15
N ARG A 65 -1.93 1.58 -6.12
CA ARG A 65 -2.02 3.03 -5.88
C ARG A 65 -1.43 3.83 -7.04
N LEU A 66 -0.28 3.39 -7.57
CA LEU A 66 0.39 4.00 -8.72
C LEU A 66 -0.44 3.89 -10.00
N ARG A 67 -0.94 2.68 -10.31
CA ARG A 67 -1.80 2.45 -11.48
C ARG A 67 -3.06 3.32 -11.44
N LEU A 68 -3.71 3.39 -10.29
CA LEU A 68 -4.91 4.22 -10.08
C LEU A 68 -4.66 5.73 -10.27
N LEU A 69 -3.51 6.25 -9.81
CA LEU A 69 -3.14 7.66 -10.01
C LEU A 69 -2.86 7.98 -11.48
N LEU A 70 -2.23 7.04 -12.19
CA LEU A 70 -1.93 7.15 -13.61
C LEU A 70 -3.22 7.17 -14.45
N ASP A 71 -4.13 6.23 -14.19
CA ASP A 71 -5.44 6.16 -14.86
C ASP A 71 -6.26 7.45 -14.65
N GLY A 72 -6.20 8.03 -13.44
CA GLY A 72 -6.86 9.30 -13.14
C GLY A 72 -6.21 10.52 -13.81
N ALA A 73 -4.91 10.47 -14.11
CA ALA A 73 -4.23 11.51 -14.89
C ALA A 73 -4.59 11.39 -16.38
N ILE A 74 -4.58 10.17 -16.93
CA ILE A 74 -4.97 9.87 -18.32
C ILE A 74 -6.42 10.31 -18.57
N SER A 75 -7.34 9.91 -17.70
CA SER A 75 -8.76 10.28 -17.84
C SER A 75 -8.99 11.79 -17.86
N ARG A 76 -8.20 12.56 -17.09
CA ARG A 76 -8.27 14.03 -17.08
C ARG A 76 -7.69 14.65 -18.34
N ALA A 77 -6.58 14.09 -18.85
CA ALA A 77 -5.97 14.53 -20.10
C ALA A 77 -6.94 14.30 -21.28
N GLU A 78 -7.54 13.12 -21.37
CA GLU A 78 -8.51 12.80 -22.43
C GLU A 78 -9.80 13.65 -22.33
N ALA A 79 -10.24 13.98 -21.11
CA ALA A 79 -11.39 14.88 -20.93
C ALA A 79 -11.08 16.31 -21.41
N ALA A 80 -9.88 16.81 -21.14
CA ALA A 80 -9.44 18.12 -21.63
C ALA A 80 -9.34 18.16 -23.16
N GLU A 81 -8.91 17.06 -23.79
CA GLU A 81 -8.85 16.91 -25.24
C GLU A 81 -10.25 16.90 -25.88
N ARG A 82 -11.19 16.12 -25.33
CA ARG A 82 -12.58 16.03 -25.85
C ARG A 82 -13.36 17.33 -25.73
N GLU A 83 -13.06 18.18 -24.74
CA GLU A 83 -13.76 19.44 -24.54
C GLU A 83 -13.24 20.59 -25.42
N GLY A 84 -12.13 20.42 -26.14
CA GLY A 84 -11.60 21.44 -27.07
C GLY A 84 -11.24 22.77 -26.41
N ARG A 85 -10.89 22.76 -25.11
CA ARG A 85 -10.70 23.99 -24.31
C ARG A 85 -9.22 24.26 -23.99
N SER A 86 -8.78 25.41 -24.47
CA SER A 86 -7.65 26.31 -24.15
C SER A 86 -6.55 25.89 -23.15
N ASP A 87 -5.36 26.47 -23.36
CA ASP A 87 -4.12 26.32 -22.56
C ASP A 87 -4.30 26.29 -21.04
N LYS A 88 -5.33 26.94 -20.49
CA LYS A 88 -5.61 26.93 -19.05
C LYS A 88 -6.00 25.54 -18.52
N THR A 89 -6.78 24.77 -19.28
CA THR A 89 -7.17 23.40 -18.92
C THR A 89 -5.98 22.44 -19.05
N LEU A 90 -5.09 22.68 -20.01
CA LEU A 90 -3.80 21.99 -20.13
C LEU A 90 -2.91 22.28 -18.91
N ILE A 91 -2.80 23.54 -18.51
CA ILE A 91 -2.03 23.97 -17.33
C ILE A 91 -2.61 23.37 -16.04
N ASP A 92 -3.94 23.30 -15.91
CA ASP A 92 -4.59 22.65 -14.77
C ASP A 92 -4.34 21.13 -14.79
N ALA A 93 -4.34 20.49 -15.96
CA ALA A 93 -4.00 19.07 -16.12
C ALA A 93 -2.52 18.79 -15.79
N ILE A 94 -1.59 19.63 -16.24
CA ILE A 94 -0.17 19.56 -15.90
C ILE A 94 0.04 19.78 -14.40
N SER A 95 -0.63 20.75 -13.79
CA SER A 95 -0.55 21.00 -12.34
C SER A 95 -1.08 19.82 -11.54
N ALA A 96 -2.15 19.18 -12.04
CA ALA A 96 -2.66 17.95 -11.50
C ALA A 96 -1.66 16.79 -11.60
N ILE A 97 -0.98 16.65 -12.75
CA ILE A 97 0.07 15.64 -12.96
C ILE A 97 1.25 15.90 -12.02
N MET A 98 1.69 17.15 -11.86
CA MET A 98 2.76 17.51 -10.93
C MET A 98 2.42 17.15 -9.49
N ARG A 99 1.19 17.45 -9.03
CA ARG A 99 0.72 17.02 -7.69
C ARG A 99 0.69 15.51 -7.54
N THR A 100 0.32 14.76 -8.59
CA THR A 100 0.38 13.30 -8.53
C THR A 100 1.81 12.78 -8.49
N LEU A 101 2.74 13.37 -9.23
CA LEU A 101 4.17 13.02 -9.19
C LEU A 101 4.79 13.34 -7.82
N GLU A 102 4.44 14.47 -7.22
CA GLU A 102 4.85 14.84 -5.87
C GLU A 102 4.31 13.82 -4.84
N LYS A 103 3.04 13.43 -4.95
CA LYS A 103 2.44 12.40 -4.10
C LYS A 103 3.09 11.02 -4.28
N ILE A 104 3.47 10.66 -5.51
CA ILE A 104 4.23 9.44 -5.82
C ILE A 104 5.60 9.50 -5.12
N GLY A 105 6.29 10.62 -5.20
CA GLY A 105 7.57 10.83 -4.52
C GLY A 105 7.47 10.70 -3.00
N GLU A 106 6.43 11.26 -2.38
CA GLU A 106 6.18 11.14 -0.94
C GLU A 106 5.93 9.68 -0.50
N ILE A 107 5.08 8.95 -1.23
CA ILE A 107 4.73 7.56 -0.91
C ILE A 107 5.97 6.65 -1.04
N THR A 108 6.71 6.80 -2.14
CA THR A 108 7.90 5.98 -2.42
C THR A 108 9.01 6.21 -1.38
N ARG A 109 9.17 7.46 -0.92
CA ARG A 109 10.18 7.82 0.09
C ARG A 109 9.84 7.26 1.48
N GLY A 110 8.56 7.31 1.87
CA GLY A 110 8.11 6.80 3.18
C GLY A 110 8.30 5.29 3.32
N GLU A 111 7.96 4.53 2.27
CA GLU A 111 7.99 3.07 2.30
C GLU A 111 9.41 2.49 2.17
N SER A 112 10.26 3.12 1.36
CA SER A 112 11.68 2.77 1.28
C SER A 112 12.40 3.00 2.61
N SER A 113 12.10 4.11 3.28
CA SER A 113 12.68 4.41 4.60
C SER A 113 12.17 3.45 5.68
N ALA A 114 10.89 3.04 5.62
CA ALA A 114 10.32 2.05 6.54
C ALA A 114 10.96 0.67 6.38
N LYS A 115 11.12 0.18 5.13
CA LYS A 115 11.78 -1.10 4.83
C LYS A 115 13.26 -1.09 5.25
N GLU A 116 13.99 -0.01 4.96
CA GLU A 116 15.40 0.13 5.36
C GLU A 116 15.56 0.13 6.89
N ASN A 117 14.67 0.83 7.61
CA ASN A 117 14.68 0.84 9.07
C ASN A 117 14.34 -0.53 9.66
N GLN A 118 13.45 -1.30 9.03
CA GLN A 118 13.15 -2.67 9.46
C GLN A 118 14.35 -3.59 9.27
N ILE A 119 15.00 -3.56 8.11
CA ILE A 119 16.21 -4.35 7.84
C ILE A 119 17.32 -4.03 8.86
N LYS A 120 17.54 -2.75 9.18
CA LYS A 120 18.50 -2.32 10.21
C LYS A 120 18.15 -2.89 11.58
N ARG A 121 16.88 -2.78 12.00
CA ARG A 121 16.42 -3.33 13.28
C ARG A 121 16.55 -4.85 13.36
N ASP A 122 16.26 -5.55 12.26
CA ASP A 122 16.38 -7.00 12.19
C ASP A 122 17.85 -7.44 12.26
N ALA A 123 18.76 -6.68 11.61
CA ALA A 123 20.20 -6.92 11.71
C ALA A 123 20.72 -6.68 13.15
N ASP A 124 20.32 -5.59 13.79
CA ASP A 124 20.68 -5.29 15.18
C ASP A 124 20.14 -6.36 16.15
N MET A 125 18.92 -6.84 15.91
CA MET A 125 18.30 -7.92 16.68
C MET A 125 19.07 -9.23 16.50
N ALA A 126 19.44 -9.59 15.27
CA ALA A 126 20.22 -10.80 15.00
C ALA A 126 21.60 -10.75 15.68
N ASP A 127 22.25 -9.58 15.68
CA ASP A 127 23.52 -9.38 16.39
C ASP A 127 23.36 -9.49 17.92
N ALA A 128 22.30 -8.92 18.48
CA ALA A 128 21.99 -9.06 19.91
C ALA A 128 21.75 -10.52 20.29
N LEU A 129 20.97 -11.26 19.50
CA LEU A 129 20.69 -12.68 19.70
C LEU A 129 21.96 -13.52 19.61
N ARG A 130 22.88 -13.21 18.69
CA ARG A 130 24.17 -13.91 18.56
C ARG A 130 25.03 -13.78 19.82
N ARG A 131 25.10 -12.57 20.39
CA ARG A 131 25.85 -12.32 21.64
C ARG A 131 25.26 -13.07 22.84
N ILE A 132 23.93 -13.18 22.89
CA ILE A 132 23.24 -13.95 23.92
C ILE A 132 23.59 -15.44 23.79
N ASP A 133 23.53 -15.98 22.57
CA ASP A 133 23.88 -17.38 22.30
C ASP A 133 25.33 -17.70 22.69
N GLU A 134 26.28 -16.85 22.27
CA GLU A 134 27.70 -16.98 22.65
C GLU A 134 27.89 -17.03 24.17
N ARG A 135 27.17 -16.17 24.91
CA ARG A 135 27.25 -16.13 26.38
C ARG A 135 26.60 -17.35 27.03
N ILE A 136 25.50 -17.86 26.49
CA ILE A 136 24.85 -19.09 26.96
C ILE A 136 25.83 -20.27 26.81
N VAL A 137 26.48 -20.39 25.64
CA VAL A 137 27.46 -21.46 25.38
C VAL A 137 28.66 -21.36 26.32
N GLU A 138 29.17 -20.15 26.57
CA GLU A 138 30.27 -19.93 27.51
C GLU A 138 29.89 -20.37 28.94
N LEU A 139 28.75 -19.89 29.44
CA LEU A 139 28.25 -20.25 30.77
C LEU A 139 28.02 -21.76 30.90
N ALA A 140 27.44 -22.40 29.89
CA ALA A 140 27.23 -23.84 29.88
C ALA A 140 28.56 -24.62 29.97
N ARG A 141 29.60 -24.17 29.24
CA ARG A 141 30.94 -24.76 29.30
C ARG A 141 31.60 -24.57 30.66
N ASP A 142 31.44 -23.42 31.27
CA ASP A 142 31.96 -23.16 32.62
C ASP A 142 31.27 -24.04 33.67
N TYR A 143 29.93 -24.15 33.61
CA TYR A 143 29.18 -25.04 34.50
C TYR A 143 29.56 -26.51 34.33
N ALA A 144 29.75 -26.97 33.09
CA ALA A 144 30.21 -28.33 32.83
C ALA A 144 31.60 -28.58 33.44
N ARG A 145 32.56 -27.65 33.27
CA ARG A 145 33.89 -27.74 33.89
C ARG A 145 33.82 -27.80 35.42
N GLN A 146 32.94 -27.00 36.04
CA GLN A 146 32.75 -27.01 37.49
C GLN A 146 32.18 -28.33 37.99
N LEU A 147 31.23 -28.92 37.26
CA LEU A 147 30.65 -30.23 37.58
C LEU A 147 31.69 -31.36 37.46
N ASP A 148 32.53 -31.35 36.42
CA ASP A 148 33.60 -32.33 36.25
C ASP A 148 34.66 -32.23 37.37
N ALA A 149 35.05 -31.00 37.75
CA ALA A 149 35.98 -30.77 38.85
C ALA A 149 35.40 -31.22 40.21
N ALA A 150 34.11 -30.95 40.46
CA ALA A 150 33.43 -31.40 41.68
C ALA A 150 33.23 -32.93 41.72
N GLY A 151 32.99 -33.56 40.57
CA GLY A 151 32.82 -35.01 40.43
C GLY A 151 34.12 -35.80 40.60
N SER A 152 35.24 -35.28 40.09
CA SER A 152 36.55 -35.96 40.15
C SER A 152 37.13 -36.00 41.59
N GLY A 153 36.92 -34.94 42.38
CA GLY A 153 37.38 -34.89 43.78
C GLY A 153 36.67 -35.86 44.74
N ALA A 154 35.46 -36.30 44.41
CA ALA A 154 34.70 -37.27 45.21
C ALA A 154 35.11 -38.74 44.94
N GLY A 155 35.76 -39.01 43.79
CA GLY A 155 36.24 -40.34 43.41
C GLY A 155 37.56 -40.74 44.08
N GLU A 156 38.53 -39.82 44.16
CA GLU A 156 39.86 -40.10 44.73
C GLU A 156 39.85 -40.29 46.25
N SER A 157 38.99 -39.58 47.00
CA SER A 157 38.87 -39.77 48.46
C SER A 157 38.28 -41.14 48.87
N ARG A 158 37.63 -41.86 47.95
CA ARG A 158 37.09 -43.21 48.22
C ARG A 158 38.07 -44.34 47.87
N ALA A 159 39.09 -44.08 47.05
CA ALA A 159 40.07 -45.09 46.65
C ALA A 159 41.21 -45.26 47.66
N SER A 160 41.53 -44.23 48.47
CA SER A 160 42.59 -44.28 49.49
C SER A 160 42.19 -44.94 50.83
N LEU A 161 40.98 -45.52 50.90
CA LEU A 161 40.39 -46.10 52.12
C LEU A 161 40.06 -47.59 51.99
N ARG A 162 40.65 -48.30 51.02
CA ARG A 162 40.57 -49.77 50.89
C ARG A 162 41.94 -50.42 50.92
#